data_AF-W2KJQ4-F1
#
_entry.id   AF-W2KJQ4-F1
#
_cell.length_a   1.000
_cell.length_b   1.000
_cell.length_c   1.000
_cell.angle_alpha   90.00
_cell.angle_beta   90.00
_cell.angle_gamma   90.00
#
_symmetry.space_group_name_H-M   'P 1'
#
loop_
_entity.id
_entity.type
_entity.pdbx_description
1 polymer ?
#
loop_
_entity_poly.entity_id
_entity_poly.type
_entity_poly.pdbx_seq_one_letter_code
_entity_poly.pdbx_strand_id
1 'polypeptide(L)'
;MQARYEDPVIAGLSARQRDLQLRIYNDMKANTYALRRERNAILHQIQFRCRDLATESTDDKIKRIEGLSSTAQVHEAVRDTIRTRVQPIMLHDAKGKYILDRKPTNSLICNHFQEQFLINTRSPIDIATTARPLEHPITADEFRFALKQLSNG
;
A
#
# COMPACT_ATOMS: atom_id res chain seq x y z
N MET A 1 14.29 -8.34 -28.69
CA MET A 1 14.76 -7.45 -27.60
C MET A 1 13.56 -6.73 -27.04
N GLN A 2 13.16 -7.02 -25.80
CA GLN A 2 12.07 -6.33 -25.12
C GLN A 2 12.48 -4.88 -24.84
N ALA A 3 11.58 -3.93 -25.13
CA ALA A 3 11.83 -2.51 -24.84
C ALA A 3 12.00 -2.34 -23.32
N ARG A 4 13.10 -1.73 -22.89
CA ARG A 4 13.40 -1.45 -21.47
C ARG A 4 12.41 -0.49 -20.81
N TYR A 5 11.60 0.20 -21.61
CA TYR A 5 10.63 1.21 -21.18
C TYR A 5 9.32 0.92 -21.89
N GLU A 6 8.22 0.90 -21.13
CA GLU A 6 6.86 0.69 -21.67
C GLU A 6 6.33 1.95 -22.39
N ASP A 7 6.77 3.15 -21.96
CA ASP A 7 6.39 4.41 -22.58
C ASP A 7 7.28 4.76 -23.80
N PRO A 8 6.69 5.01 -24.99
CA PRO A 8 7.44 5.25 -26.22
C PRO A 8 8.17 6.60 -26.22
N VAL A 9 7.67 7.59 -25.46
CA VAL A 9 8.29 8.92 -25.36
C VAL A 9 9.58 8.84 -24.53
N ILE A 10 9.55 8.15 -23.39
CA ILE A 10 10.72 7.88 -22.56
C ILE A 10 11.73 7.05 -23.34
N ALA A 11 11.29 6.06 -24.12
CA ALA A 11 12.19 5.25 -24.94
C ALA A 11 12.94 6.10 -25.98
N GLY A 12 12.23 7.00 -26.68
CA GLY A 12 12.81 7.92 -27.66
C GLY A 12 13.78 8.93 -27.03
N LEU A 13 13.38 9.56 -25.92
CA LEU A 13 14.25 10.49 -25.16
C LEU A 13 15.49 9.78 -24.62
N SER A 14 15.35 8.55 -24.13
CA SER A 14 16.47 7.75 -23.61
C SER A 14 17.45 7.34 -24.71
N ALA A 15 16.97 7.08 -25.92
CA ALA A 15 17.83 6.84 -27.08
C ALA A 15 18.63 8.10 -27.44
N ARG A 16 17.97 9.25 -27.55
CA ARG A 16 18.60 10.54 -27.83
C ARG A 16 19.62 10.95 -26.75
N GLN A 17 19.33 10.65 -25.48
CA GLN A 17 20.25 10.86 -24.36
C GLN A 17 21.52 10.02 -24.53
N ARG A 18 21.40 8.76 -24.95
CA ARG A 18 22.54 7.86 -25.22
C ARG A 18 23.39 8.37 -26.37
N ASP A 19 22.77 8.80 -27.46
CA ASP A 19 23.50 9.33 -28.63
C ASP A 19 24.31 10.58 -28.28
N LEU A 20 23.73 11.50 -27.49
CA LEU A 20 24.45 12.67 -26.99
C LEU A 20 25.60 12.29 -26.06
N GLN A 21 25.43 11.27 -25.23
CA GLN A 21 26.49 10.79 -24.34
C GLN A 21 27.67 10.21 -25.12
N LEU A 22 27.40 9.44 -26.17
CA LEU A 22 28.43 8.92 -27.07
C LEU A 22 29.15 10.04 -27.82
N ARG A 23 28.42 11.07 -28.29
CA ARG A 23 29.02 12.26 -28.92
C ARG A 23 29.91 13.04 -27.97
N ILE A 24 29.47 13.28 -26.73
CA ILE A 24 30.27 13.96 -25.69
C ILE A 24 31.56 13.18 -25.39
N TYR A 25 31.49 11.85 -25.38
CA TYR A 25 32.64 11.00 -25.10
C TYR A 25 33.65 10.95 -26.26
N ASN A 26 33.16 10.90 -27.50
CA ASN A 26 33.99 10.73 -28.69
C ASN A 26 34.60 12.05 -29.22
N ASP A 27 33.92 13.19 -29.06
CA ASP A 27 34.42 14.48 -29.56
C ASP A 27 35.11 15.33 -28.48
N MET A 28 36.44 15.19 -28.37
CA MET A 28 37.29 16.03 -27.51
C MET A 28 37.40 17.50 -27.96
N LYS A 29 36.95 17.83 -29.19
CA LYS A 29 37.00 19.19 -29.78
C LYS A 29 35.64 19.88 -29.90
N ALA A 30 34.52 19.16 -29.72
CA ALA A 30 33.19 19.75 -29.85
C ALA A 30 32.87 20.66 -28.67
N ASN A 31 31.91 21.58 -28.86
CA ASN A 31 31.37 22.44 -27.80
C ASN A 31 30.59 21.59 -26.78
N THR A 32 31.34 20.94 -25.89
CA THR A 32 30.85 20.00 -24.86
C THR A 32 29.80 20.63 -23.97
N TYR A 33 29.84 21.96 -23.79
CA TYR A 33 28.84 22.69 -23.01
C TYR A 33 27.45 22.64 -23.65
N ALA A 34 27.33 22.91 -24.95
CA ALA A 34 26.05 22.88 -25.65
C ALA A 34 25.42 21.48 -25.64
N LEU A 35 26.23 20.44 -25.89
CA LEU A 35 25.79 19.04 -25.86
C LEU A 35 25.38 18.59 -24.45
N ARG A 36 26.10 19.02 -23.40
CA ARG A 36 25.72 18.76 -22.00
C ARG A 36 24.41 19.45 -21.63
N ARG A 37 24.20 20.68 -22.10
CA ARG A 37 22.94 21.42 -21.90
C ARG A 37 21.76 20.69 -22.55
N GLU A 38 21.91 20.23 -23.79
CA GLU A 38 20.87 19.46 -24.49
C GLU A 38 20.60 18.12 -23.77
N ARG A 39 21.64 17.40 -23.36
CA ARG A 39 21.49 16.17 -22.56
C ARG A 39 20.71 16.41 -21.28
N ASN A 40 21.03 17.47 -20.53
CA ASN A 40 20.33 17.79 -19.29
C ASN A 40 18.86 18.17 -19.54
N ALA A 41 18.56 18.90 -20.62
CA ALA A 41 17.19 19.20 -21.00
C ALA A 41 16.38 17.91 -21.26
N ILE A 42 16.96 16.94 -21.96
CA ILE A 42 16.34 15.63 -22.19
C ILE A 42 16.13 14.86 -20.89
N LEU A 43 17.09 14.87 -19.96
CA LEU A 43 16.91 14.25 -18.65
C LEU A 43 15.75 14.87 -17.86
N HIS A 44 15.61 16.19 -17.90
CA HIS A 44 14.46 16.86 -17.29
C HIS A 44 13.14 16.47 -17.97
N GLN A 45 13.10 16.38 -19.30
CA GLN A 45 11.90 15.91 -20.01
C GLN A 45 11.51 14.48 -19.62
N ILE A 46 12.49 13.58 -19.46
CA ILE A 46 12.25 12.22 -18.96
C ILE A 46 11.67 12.27 -17.54
N GLN A 47 12.26 13.08 -16.65
CA GLN A 47 11.76 13.24 -15.29
C GLN A 47 10.32 13.75 -15.25
N PHE A 48 9.98 14.77 -16.06
CA PHE A 48 8.62 15.29 -16.17
C PHE A 48 7.67 14.21 -16.68
N ARG A 49 8.01 13.49 -17.74
CA ARG A 49 7.16 12.42 -18.26
C ARG A 49 6.93 11.29 -17.25
N CYS A 50 7.97 10.89 -16.51
CA CYS A 50 7.81 9.91 -15.43
C CYS A 50 6.87 10.40 -14.33
N ARG A 51 6.93 11.70 -13.99
CA ARG A 51 6.03 12.31 -13.01
C ARG A 51 4.59 12.30 -13.53
N ASP A 52 4.38 12.69 -14.79
CA ASP A 52 3.05 12.71 -15.40
C ASP A 52 2.42 11.31 -15.40
N LEU A 53 3.18 10.28 -15.76
CA LEU A 53 2.71 8.89 -15.73
C LEU A 53 2.36 8.42 -14.31
N ALA A 54 3.16 8.81 -13.31
CA ALA A 54 2.86 8.49 -11.91
C ALA A 54 1.59 9.20 -11.42
N THR A 55 1.38 10.44 -11.84
CA THR A 55 0.16 11.20 -11.57
C THR A 55 -1.05 10.55 -12.27
N GLU A 56 -0.95 10.23 -13.56
CA GLU A 56 -2.00 9.55 -14.32
C GLU A 56 -2.39 8.21 -13.67
N SER A 57 -1.42 7.41 -13.25
CA SER A 57 -1.67 6.17 -12.52
C SER A 57 -2.39 6.39 -11.19
N THR A 58 -2.13 7.50 -10.51
CA THR A 58 -2.80 7.87 -9.26
C THR A 58 -4.23 8.34 -9.54
N ASP A 59 -4.42 9.17 -10.56
CA ASP A 59 -5.72 9.67 -10.98
C ASP A 59 -6.66 8.54 -11.43
N ASP A 60 -6.13 7.54 -12.13
CA ASP A 60 -6.89 6.36 -12.53
C ASP A 60 -7.39 5.53 -11.34
N LYS A 61 -6.59 5.45 -10.26
CA LYS A 61 -7.04 4.82 -9.00
C LYS A 61 -8.12 5.64 -8.33
N ILE A 62 -7.95 6.97 -8.28
CA ILE A 62 -8.95 7.87 -7.72
C ILE A 62 -10.29 7.73 -8.47
N LYS A 63 -10.27 7.79 -9.80
CA LYS A 63 -11.46 7.58 -10.64
C LYS A 63 -12.14 6.23 -10.36
N ARG A 64 -11.35 5.17 -10.17
CA ARG A 64 -11.89 3.85 -9.83
C ARG A 64 -12.60 3.85 -8.48
N ILE A 65 -11.98 4.45 -7.46
CA ILE A 65 -12.55 4.55 -6.12
C ILE A 65 -13.84 5.37 -6.17
N GLU A 66 -13.81 6.56 -6.80
CA GLU A 66 -14.96 7.44 -6.93
C GLU A 66 -16.15 6.79 -7.64
N GLY A 67 -15.91 5.88 -8.58
CA GLY A 67 -16.95 5.10 -9.26
C GLY A 67 -17.63 4.02 -8.42
N LEU A 68 -17.14 3.72 -7.20
CA LEU A 68 -17.73 2.74 -6.29
C LEU A 68 -18.84 3.34 -5.42
N SER A 69 -19.63 2.48 -4.77
CA SER A 69 -20.60 2.92 -3.76
C SER A 69 -19.91 3.56 -2.55
N SER A 70 -20.59 4.46 -1.85
CA SER A 70 -20.04 5.22 -0.71
C SER A 70 -19.39 4.32 0.37
N THR A 71 -19.96 3.15 0.64
CA THR A 71 -19.37 2.18 1.59
C THR A 71 -18.12 1.51 1.02
N ALA A 72 -18.11 1.15 -0.27
CA ALA A 72 -16.98 0.51 -0.93
C ALA A 72 -15.80 1.47 -1.18
N GLN A 73 -16.07 2.77 -1.36
CA GLN A 73 -15.06 3.83 -1.52
C GLN A 73 -14.03 3.82 -0.38
N VAL A 74 -14.51 3.81 0.88
CA VAL A 74 -13.64 3.82 2.06
C VAL A 74 -12.79 2.55 2.11
N HIS A 75 -13.38 1.39 1.83
CA HIS A 75 -12.65 0.11 1.87
C HIS A 75 -11.56 0.02 0.81
N GLU A 76 -11.84 0.45 -0.43
CA GLU A 76 -10.85 0.39 -1.51
C GLU A 76 -9.75 1.45 -1.34
N ALA A 77 -10.09 2.66 -0.87
CA ALA A 77 -9.11 3.69 -0.54
C ALA A 77 -8.15 3.25 0.58
N VAL A 78 -8.66 2.58 1.61
CA VAL A 78 -7.83 2.01 2.69
C VAL A 78 -6.94 0.89 2.14
N ARG A 79 -7.48 0.03 1.26
CA ARG A 79 -6.68 -1.03 0.62
C ARG A 79 -5.51 -0.45 -0.20
N ASP A 80 -5.76 0.60 -0.98
CA ASP A 80 -4.75 1.23 -1.84
C ASP A 80 -3.69 2.04 -1.07
N THR A 81 -4.04 2.56 0.11
CA THR A 81 -3.10 3.33 0.96
C THR A 81 -2.20 2.44 1.83
N ILE A 82 -2.67 1.26 2.22
CA ILE A 82 -1.89 0.31 3.01
C ILE A 82 -0.77 -0.30 2.14
N ARG A 83 0.46 0.20 2.32
CA ARG A 83 1.67 -0.31 1.64
C ARG A 83 2.16 -1.64 2.21
N THR A 84 1.83 -1.93 3.46
CA THR A 84 2.30 -3.09 4.20
C THR A 84 1.36 -4.27 3.97
N ARG A 85 1.89 -5.45 3.63
CA ARG A 85 1.08 -6.68 3.68
C ARG A 85 0.63 -6.88 5.13
N VAL A 86 -0.64 -6.58 5.40
CA VAL A 86 -1.26 -6.94 6.69
C VAL A 86 -1.15 -8.46 6.81
N GLN A 87 -0.62 -8.94 7.94
CA GLN A 87 -0.55 -10.37 8.16
C GLN A 87 -1.98 -10.93 8.12
N PRO A 88 -2.23 -12.02 7.38
CA PRO A 88 -3.54 -12.62 7.33
C PRO A 88 -3.94 -13.08 8.74
N ILE A 89 -5.19 -12.80 9.12
CA ILE A 89 -5.76 -13.30 10.37
C ILE A 89 -5.73 -14.83 10.30
N MET A 90 -4.96 -15.45 11.20
CA MET A 90 -4.90 -16.90 11.31
C MET A 90 -5.97 -17.37 12.29
N LEU A 91 -6.97 -18.09 11.77
CA LEU A 91 -8.01 -18.70 12.60
C LEU A 91 -7.74 -20.17 12.80
N HIS A 92 -8.17 -20.69 13.95
CA HIS A 92 -8.19 -22.11 14.22
C HIS A 92 -9.55 -22.72 13.85
N ASP A 93 -9.53 -23.94 13.35
CA ASP A 93 -10.69 -24.81 13.25
C ASP A 93 -11.12 -25.31 14.64
N ALA A 94 -12.30 -25.91 14.76
CA ALA A 94 -12.85 -26.49 15.99
C ALA A 94 -11.91 -27.52 16.66
N LYS A 95 -10.96 -28.09 15.90
CA LYS A 95 -9.93 -29.02 16.38
C LYS A 95 -8.63 -28.34 16.82
N GLY A 96 -8.57 -27.01 16.83
CA GLY A 96 -7.39 -26.23 17.20
C GLY A 96 -6.31 -26.09 16.10
N LYS A 97 -6.57 -26.55 14.87
CA LYS A 97 -5.61 -26.45 13.75
C LYS A 97 -5.82 -25.17 12.94
N TYR A 98 -4.75 -24.52 12.48
CA TYR A 98 -4.85 -23.34 11.64
C TYR A 98 -5.56 -23.60 10.30
N ILE A 99 -6.47 -22.70 9.95
CA ILE A 99 -7.14 -22.63 8.64
C ILE A 99 -6.27 -21.78 7.72
N LEU A 100 -5.61 -22.43 6.76
CA LEU A 100 -4.67 -21.77 5.85
C LEU A 100 -5.36 -21.17 4.62
N ASP A 101 -6.55 -21.64 4.26
CA ASP A 101 -7.29 -21.16 3.10
C ASP A 101 -8.10 -19.89 3.45
N ARG A 102 -8.03 -18.90 2.57
CA ARG A 102 -8.61 -17.57 2.76
C ARG A 102 -10.13 -17.56 2.61
N LYS A 103 -10.68 -18.38 1.70
CA LYS A 103 -12.12 -18.48 1.49
C LYS A 103 -12.87 -18.95 2.75
N PRO A 104 -12.53 -20.09 3.37
CA PRO A 104 -13.22 -20.56 4.56
C PRO A 104 -13.02 -19.62 5.76
N THR A 105 -11.83 -19.04 5.92
CA THR A 105 -11.54 -18.04 6.95
C THR A 105 -12.45 -16.81 6.83
N ASN A 106 -12.58 -16.25 5.61
CA ASN A 106 -13.46 -15.10 5.38
C ASN A 106 -14.92 -15.44 5.68
N SER A 107 -15.41 -16.60 5.24
CA SER A 107 -16.79 -17.03 5.52
C SER A 107 -17.05 -17.20 7.01
N LEU A 108 -16.11 -17.76 7.77
CA LEU A 108 -16.23 -17.89 9.23
C LEU A 108 -16.31 -16.52 9.91
N ILE A 109 -15.47 -15.57 9.52
CA ILE A 109 -15.49 -14.20 10.06
C ILE A 109 -16.83 -13.52 9.73
N CYS A 110 -17.26 -13.60 8.48
CA CYS A 110 -18.53 -13.01 8.05
C CYS A 110 -19.71 -13.62 8.81
N ASN A 111 -19.77 -14.95 8.91
CA ASN A 111 -20.84 -15.63 9.64
C ASN A 111 -20.84 -15.25 11.13
N HIS A 112 -19.66 -15.22 11.77
CA HIS A 112 -19.54 -14.82 13.17
C HIS A 112 -20.12 -13.43 13.45
N PHE A 113 -19.78 -12.44 12.62
CA PHE A 113 -20.28 -11.08 12.80
C PHE A 113 -21.74 -10.93 12.37
N GLN A 114 -22.19 -11.67 11.35
CA GLN A 114 -23.61 -11.73 11.01
C GLN A 114 -24.43 -12.32 12.17
N GLU A 115 -23.96 -13.39 12.80
CA GLU A 115 -24.60 -13.98 13.98
C GLU A 115 -24.60 -13.01 15.17
N GLN A 116 -23.52 -12.25 15.37
CA GLN A 116 -23.42 -11.29 16.47
C GLN A 116 -24.32 -10.06 16.30
N PHE A 117 -24.43 -9.53 15.09
CA PHE A 117 -25.07 -8.23 14.86
C PHE A 117 -26.43 -8.29 14.16
N LEU A 118 -26.76 -9.40 13.46
CA LEU A 118 -28.02 -9.54 12.72
C LEU A 118 -28.99 -10.54 13.35
N ILE A 119 -28.53 -11.49 14.17
CA ILE A 119 -29.42 -12.44 14.85
C ILE A 119 -29.91 -11.85 16.17
N ASN A 120 -31.21 -11.54 16.21
CA ASN A 120 -31.92 -10.84 17.28
C ASN A 120 -32.13 -11.66 18.58
N THR A 121 -31.41 -12.78 18.76
CA THR A 121 -31.59 -13.69 19.92
C THR A 121 -30.56 -13.49 21.03
N ARG A 122 -29.53 -12.67 20.82
CA ARG A 122 -28.60 -12.26 21.86
C ARG A 122 -28.93 -10.84 22.33
N SER A 123 -29.07 -10.66 23.63
CA SER A 123 -29.06 -9.32 24.23
C SER A 123 -27.76 -8.62 23.85
N PRO A 124 -27.80 -7.37 23.38
CA PRO A 124 -26.60 -6.55 23.18
C PRO A 124 -25.74 -6.61 24.43
N ILE A 125 -24.42 -6.78 24.25
CA ILE A 125 -23.48 -6.64 25.37
C ILE A 125 -23.60 -5.18 25.81
N ASP A 126 -24.17 -4.97 26.99
CA ASP A 126 -24.32 -3.64 27.56
C ASP A 126 -22.92 -3.06 27.75
N ILE A 127 -22.61 -2.00 27.00
CA ILE A 127 -21.31 -1.35 27.09
C ILE A 127 -21.28 -0.76 28.49
N ALA A 128 -20.44 -1.32 29.37
CA ALA A 128 -20.22 -0.77 30.69
C ALA A 128 -19.65 0.65 30.53
N THR A 129 -20.53 1.63 30.51
CA THR A 129 -20.22 3.06 30.45
C THR A 129 -19.63 3.56 31.76
N THR A 130 -19.71 2.73 32.81
CA THR A 130 -19.03 2.93 34.08
C THR A 130 -17.67 2.23 34.03
N ALA A 131 -16.60 3.01 34.23
CA ALA A 131 -15.27 2.46 34.43
C ALA A 131 -15.31 1.45 35.58
N ARG A 132 -15.11 0.16 35.30
CA ARG A 132 -14.94 -0.83 36.37
C ARG A 132 -13.63 -0.52 37.07
N PRO A 133 -13.63 -0.28 38.39
CA PRO A 133 -12.39 -0.17 39.13
C PRO A 133 -11.62 -1.49 39.00
N LEU A 134 -10.30 -1.39 38.91
CA LEU A 134 -9.46 -2.57 39.00
C LEU A 134 -9.65 -3.18 40.39
N GLU A 135 -9.93 -4.48 40.45
CA GLU A 135 -9.99 -5.19 41.74
C GLU A 135 -8.62 -5.23 42.43
N HIS A 136 -7.55 -5.11 41.65
CA HIS A 136 -6.16 -5.14 42.11
C HIS A 136 -5.36 -4.01 41.44
N PRO A 137 -4.48 -3.31 42.16
CA PRO A 137 -3.62 -2.29 41.56
C PRO A 137 -2.67 -2.93 40.55
N ILE A 138 -2.49 -2.28 39.39
CA ILE A 138 -1.50 -2.71 38.40
C ILE A 138 -0.11 -2.59 39.03
N THR A 139 0.60 -3.71 39.11
CA THR A 139 1.98 -3.72 39.59
C THR A 139 2.95 -3.26 38.51
N ALA A 140 4.11 -2.74 38.92
CA ALA A 140 5.14 -2.28 37.99
C ALA A 140 5.64 -3.39 37.05
N ASP A 141 5.62 -4.64 37.52
CA ASP A 141 6.08 -5.80 36.76
C ASP A 141 5.06 -6.22 35.69
N GLU A 142 3.76 -6.20 36.01
CA GLU A 142 2.69 -6.44 35.05
C GLU A 142 2.70 -5.39 33.93
N PHE A 143 2.90 -4.12 34.28
CA PHE A 143 2.99 -3.05 33.30
C PHE A 143 4.18 -3.23 32.35
N ARG A 144 5.36 -3.59 32.89
CA ARG A 144 6.56 -3.89 32.10
C ARG A 144 6.36 -5.11 31.20
N PHE A 145 5.70 -6.14 31.69
CA PHE A 145 5.39 -7.35 30.92
C PHE A 145 4.44 -7.02 29.75
N ALA A 146 3.37 -6.25 30.00
CA ALA A 146 2.43 -5.83 28.98
C ALA A 146 3.09 -4.97 27.89
N LEU A 147 3.97 -4.03 28.28
CA LEU A 147 4.76 -3.23 27.33
C LEU A 147 5.64 -4.10 26.44
N LYS A 148 6.31 -5.12 27.01
CA LYS A 148 7.12 -6.07 26.24
C LYS A 148 6.30 -6.87 25.22
N GLN A 149 5.09 -7.25 25.57
CA GLN A 149 4.20 -7.98 24.65
C GLN A 149 3.73 -7.09 23.48
N LEU A 150 3.42 -5.82 23.76
CA LEU A 150 3.02 -4.86 22.73
C LEU A 150 4.15 -4.48 21.78
N SER A 151 5.41 -4.43 22.24
CA SER A 151 6.56 -4.12 21.39
C SER A 151 7.01 -5.26 20.49
N ASN A 152 6.51 -6.48 20.71
CA ASN A 152 6.86 -7.68 19.93
C ASN A 152 5.83 -8.01 18.84
N GLY A 153 4.91 -7.07 18.52
CA GLY A 153 3.95 -7.15 17.42
C GLY A 153 4.51 -6.67 16.08
#